data_AF-A0A8I1YCT5-F1
#
_entry.id   AF-A0A8I1YCT5-F1
#
_cell.length_a   1.000
_cell.length_b   1.000
_cell.length_c   1.000
_cell.angle_alpha   90.00
_cell.angle_beta   90.00
_cell.angle_gamma   90.00
#
_symmetry.space_group_name_H-M   'P 1'
#
loop_
_entity.id
_entity.type
_entity.pdbx_description
1 polymer ?
#
loop_
_entity_poly.entity_id
_entity_poly.type
_entity_poly.pdbx_seq_one_letter_code
_entity_poly.pdbx_strand_id
1 'polypeptide(L)'
;MAYQLRLGEMIEAMYRAKMPDEVKAYTDQLEKIGTEMSKALAAKIGVKGGEVTYGAGMFAAPFWPATDRQPLPEELEDLDCEDCWGED
;
A
#
# COMPACT_ATOMS: atom_id res chain seq x y z
N MET A 1 -2.07 15.82 -26.45
CA MET A 1 -2.19 15.81 -24.97
C MET A 1 -2.51 14.38 -24.56
N ALA A 2 -1.87 13.87 -23.50
CA ALA A 2 -2.13 12.52 -22.97
C ALA A 2 -2.85 12.63 -21.62
N TYR A 3 -3.81 11.74 -21.38
CA TYR A 3 -4.48 11.61 -20.08
C TYR A 3 -3.73 10.54 -19.26
N GLN A 4 -3.37 10.85 -18.02
CA GLN A 4 -2.59 9.97 -17.15
C GLN A 4 -3.50 9.33 -16.10
N LEU A 5 -3.44 8.00 -15.99
CA LEU A 5 -4.13 7.22 -14.97
C LEU A 5 -3.11 6.68 -13.97
N ARG A 6 -3.47 6.68 -12.69
CA ARG A 6 -2.80 5.93 -11.62
C ARG A 6 -3.12 4.44 -11.75
N LEU A 7 -2.30 3.58 -11.14
CA LEU A 7 -2.51 2.12 -11.20
C LEU A 7 -3.91 1.69 -10.73
N GLY A 8 -4.37 2.22 -9.59
CA GLY A 8 -5.70 1.93 -9.07
C GLY A 8 -6.85 2.36 -9.99
N GLU A 9 -6.69 3.50 -10.68
CA GLU A 9 -7.66 4.00 -11.66
C GLU A 9 -7.68 3.13 -12.93
N MET A 10 -6.53 2.58 -13.33
CA MET A 10 -6.47 1.61 -14.43
C MET A 10 -7.19 0.30 -14.06
N ILE A 11 -7.00 -0.23 -12.85
CA ILE A 11 -7.73 -1.41 -12.38
C ILE A 11 -9.24 -1.15 -12.35
N GLU A 12 -9.67 0.02 -11.87
CA GLU A 12 -11.08 0.39 -11.89
C GLU A 12 -11.63 0.50 -13.33
N ALA A 13 -10.88 1.12 -14.24
CA ALA A 13 -11.26 1.19 -15.65
C ALA A 13 -11.39 -0.20 -16.29
N MET A 14 -10.50 -1.14 -15.94
CA MET A 14 -10.56 -2.52 -16.41
C MET A 14 -11.77 -3.29 -15.84
N TYR A 15 -12.13 -3.05 -14.58
CA TYR A 15 -13.38 -3.55 -14.02
C TYR A 15 -14.60 -3.04 -14.81
N ARG A 16 -14.65 -1.73 -15.10
CA ARG A 16 -15.72 -1.11 -15.91
C ARG A 16 -15.76 -1.66 -17.34
N ALA A 17 -14.60 -2.01 -17.89
CA ALA A 17 -14.45 -2.64 -19.21
C ALA A 17 -14.78 -4.15 -19.22
N LYS A 18 -15.16 -4.74 -18.09
CA LYS A 18 -15.51 -6.17 -17.94
C LYS A 18 -14.35 -7.12 -18.26
N MET A 19 -13.17 -6.81 -17.72
CA MET A 19 -11.94 -7.62 -17.84
C MET A 19 -11.58 -8.30 -16.49
N PRO A 20 -12.44 -9.18 -15.93
CA PRO A 20 -12.28 -9.65 -14.55
C PRO A 20 -11.04 -10.52 -14.35
N ASP A 21 -10.66 -11.33 -15.35
CA ASP A 21 -9.50 -12.22 -15.25
C ASP A 21 -8.19 -11.42 -15.26
N GLU A 22 -8.10 -10.40 -16.12
CA GLU A 22 -6.96 -9.50 -16.17
C GLU A 22 -6.87 -8.64 -14.90
N VAL A 23 -8.02 -8.14 -14.42
CA VAL A 23 -8.04 -7.40 -13.15
C VAL A 23 -7.47 -8.26 -12.04
N LYS A 24 -7.95 -9.50 -11.88
CA LYS A 24 -7.42 -10.42 -10.88
C LYS A 24 -5.91 -10.64 -11.06
N ALA A 25 -5.47 -10.93 -12.28
CA ALA A 25 -4.06 -11.21 -12.57
C ALA A 25 -3.16 -10.01 -12.22
N TYR A 26 -3.57 -8.79 -12.56
CA TYR A 26 -2.79 -7.60 -12.26
C TYR A 26 -2.87 -7.18 -10.80
N THR A 27 -4.02 -7.32 -10.12
CA THR A 27 -4.11 -7.07 -8.68
C THR A 27 -3.20 -8.03 -7.92
N ASP A 28 -3.21 -9.33 -8.23
CA ASP A 28 -2.34 -10.32 -7.57
C ASP A 28 -0.85 -9.96 -7.73
N GLN A 29 -0.44 -9.50 -8.92
CA GLN A 29 0.94 -9.09 -9.19
C GLN A 29 1.33 -7.81 -8.43
N LEU A 30 0.45 -6.82 -8.41
CA LEU A 30 0.70 -5.55 -7.73
C LEU A 30 0.72 -5.72 -6.20
N GLU A 31 -0.16 -6.56 -5.65
CA GLU A 31 -0.14 -6.94 -4.23
C GLU A 31 1.16 -7.63 -3.85
N LYS A 32 1.66 -8.55 -4.71
CA LYS A 32 2.94 -9.21 -4.48
C LYS A 32 4.10 -8.22 -4.45
N ILE A 33 4.22 -7.36 -5.48
CA ILE A 33 5.29 -6.36 -5.57
C ILE A 33 5.20 -5.38 -4.40
N GLY A 34 4.00 -4.88 -4.10
CA GLY A 34 3.75 -3.98 -2.99
C GLY A 34 4.12 -4.60 -1.64
N THR A 35 3.83 -5.90 -1.45
CA THR A 35 4.20 -6.63 -0.24
C THR A 35 5.72 -6.77 -0.11
N GLU A 36 6.42 -7.06 -1.21
CA GLU A 36 7.89 -7.08 -1.22
C GLU A 36 8.48 -5.70 -0.87
N MET A 37 7.90 -4.62 -1.39
CA MET A 37 8.27 -3.24 -1.05
C MET A 37 8.01 -2.93 0.43
N SER A 38 6.84 -3.29 0.95
CA SER A 38 6.48 -3.06 2.36
C SER A 38 7.46 -3.77 3.29
N LYS A 39 7.78 -5.03 3.02
CA LYS A 39 8.76 -5.80 3.81
C LYS A 39 10.16 -5.21 3.74
N ALA A 40 10.60 -4.77 2.56
CA ALA A 40 11.90 -4.15 2.39
C ALA A 40 12.00 -2.82 3.15
N LEU A 41 10.97 -1.97 3.07
CA LEU A 41 10.90 -0.71 3.82
C LEU A 41 10.86 -0.97 5.33
N ALA A 42 9.98 -1.87 5.77
CA ALA A 42 9.83 -2.21 7.19
C ALA A 42 11.13 -2.71 7.81
N ALA A 43 11.86 -3.59 7.09
CA ALA A 43 13.18 -4.06 7.51
C ALA A 43 14.22 -2.93 7.58
N LYS A 44 14.13 -1.94 6.68
CA LYS A 44 15.05 -0.80 6.64
C LYS A 44 14.85 0.17 7.81
N ILE A 45 13.60 0.49 8.13
CA ILE A 45 13.24 1.49 9.16
C ILE A 45 12.91 0.85 10.52
N GLY A 46 13.06 -0.46 10.65
CA GLY A 46 12.94 -1.18 11.91
C GLY A 46 11.51 -1.30 12.45
N VAL A 47 10.51 -1.44 11.57
CA VAL A 47 9.09 -1.63 11.93
C VAL A 47 8.56 -2.96 11.40
N LYS A 48 7.29 -3.28 11.68
CA LYS A 48 6.58 -4.41 11.05
C LYS A 48 5.77 -3.90 9.87
N GLY A 49 5.94 -4.50 8.70
CA GLY A 49 5.15 -4.22 7.50
C GLY A 49 4.21 -5.38 7.18
N GLY A 50 2.97 -5.05 6.81
CA GLY A 50 1.95 -6.01 6.40
C GLY A 50 1.99 -6.36 4.91
N GLU A 51 0.98 -7.12 4.49
CA GLU A 51 0.75 -7.40 3.08
C GLU A 51 0.03 -6.23 2.42
N VAL A 52 0.38 -5.94 1.17
CA VAL A 52 -0.35 -4.97 0.37
C VAL A 52 -1.61 -5.64 -0.16
N THR A 53 -2.75 -4.99 0.03
CA THR A 53 -4.05 -5.43 -0.52
C THR A 53 -4.66 -4.33 -1.37
N TYR A 54 -5.42 -4.73 -2.41
CA TYR A 54 -6.23 -3.81 -3.19
C TYR A 54 -7.60 -3.57 -2.53
N GLY A 55 -7.91 -2.32 -2.19
CA GLY A 55 -9.18 -1.92 -1.59
C GLY A 55 -9.52 -0.46 -1.90
N ALA A 56 -10.80 -0.15 -2.10
CA ALA A 56 -11.29 1.21 -2.39
C ALA A 56 -10.51 1.97 -3.49
N GLY A 57 -10.03 1.25 -4.52
CA GLY A 57 -9.26 1.84 -5.61
C GLY A 57 -7.77 2.05 -5.32
N MET A 58 -7.25 1.56 -4.19
CA MET A 58 -5.88 1.78 -3.75
C MET A 58 -5.19 0.48 -3.36
N PHE A 59 -3.86 0.44 -3.53
CA PHE A 59 -3.00 -0.61 -3.00
C PHE A 59 -2.29 -0.05 -1.77
N ALA A 60 -2.52 -0.65 -0.61
CA ALA A 60 -1.95 -0.18 0.65
C ALA A 60 -1.51 -1.35 1.52
N ALA A 61 -0.45 -1.15 2.30
CA ALA A 61 -0.01 -2.05 3.35
C ALA A 61 -0.06 -1.31 4.70
N PRO A 62 -0.52 -1.98 5.77
CA PRO A 62 -0.40 -1.47 7.12
C PRO A 62 1.04 -1.57 7.64
N PHE A 63 1.42 -0.67 8.53
CA PHE A 63 2.70 -0.66 9.25
C PHE A 63 2.45 -0.55 10.75
N TRP A 64 3.31 -1.17 11.56
CA TRP A 64 3.18 -1.19 13.03
C TRP A 64 4.54 -1.09 13.73
N PRO A 65 4.58 -0.63 14.99
CA PRO A 65 5.75 -0.76 15.86
C PRO A 65 6.29 -2.20 15.90
N ALA A 66 7.61 -2.35 15.85
CA ALA A 66 8.28 -3.60 16.13
C ALA A 66 8.29 -3.93 17.64
N THR A 67 8.41 -2.89 18.49
CA THR A 67 8.41 -2.98 19.95
C THR A 67 7.41 -2.02 20.58
N ASP A 68 6.98 -2.30 21.81
CA ASP A 68 6.15 -1.38 22.60
C ASP A 68 6.84 -0.01 22.72
N ARG A 69 6.09 1.08 22.50
CA ARG A 69 6.55 2.48 22.55
C ARG A 69 7.65 2.86 21.55
N GLN A 70 7.86 2.09 20.48
CA GLN A 70 8.70 2.56 19.39
C GLN A 70 8.09 3.85 18.81
N PRO A 71 8.86 4.94 18.63
CA PRO A 71 8.36 6.14 17.98
C PRO A 71 8.12 5.90 16.48
N LEU A 72 7.24 6.71 15.87
CA LEU A 72 7.07 6.72 14.42
C LEU A 72 8.43 7.07 13.75
N PRO A 73 8.92 6.26 12.79
CA PRO A 73 10.12 6.59 12.03
C PRO A 73 9.93 7.84 11.17
N GLU A 74 10.98 8.66 11.03
CA GLU A 74 10.96 9.90 10.24
C GLU A 74 10.56 9.67 8.77
N GLU A 75 10.86 8.49 8.20
CA GLU A 75 10.49 8.16 6.83
C GLU A 75 8.99 7.94 6.62
N LEU A 76 8.23 7.78 7.72
CA LEU A 76 6.77 7.68 7.71
C LEU A 76 6.09 8.97 8.19
N GLU A 77 6.83 9.95 8.69
CA GLU A 77 6.28 11.25 9.07
C GLU A 77 5.68 11.96 7.85
N ASP A 78 4.56 12.67 8.05
CA ASP A 78 3.81 13.40 7.02
C ASP A 78 3.26 12.57 5.84
N LEU A 79 3.45 11.25 5.85
CA LEU A 79 2.80 10.33 4.91
C LEU A 79 1.41 9.95 5.43
N ASP A 80 0.39 10.66 4.93
CA ASP A 80 -1.06 10.46 5.12
C ASP A 80 -1.45 9.71 6.40
N CYS A 81 -1.57 10.47 7.49
CA CYS A 81 -1.76 9.89 8.80
C CYS A 81 -2.50 10.81 9.78
N GLU A 82 -3.83 10.75 9.78
CA GLU A 82 -4.65 11.46 10.78
C GLU A 82 -4.58 10.80 12.19
N ASP A 83 -4.14 9.53 12.34
CA ASP A 83 -4.23 8.77 13.62
C ASP A 83 -3.10 7.74 13.93
N CYS A 84 -2.06 7.60 13.10
CA CYS A 84 -1.31 6.33 12.95
C CYS A 84 -0.05 6.11 13.80
N TRP A 85 0.15 6.91 14.84
CA TRP A 85 0.83 6.37 16.01
C TRP A 85 0.20 7.02 17.23
N GLY A 86 -0.73 6.28 17.85
CA GLY A 86 -1.62 6.79 18.89
C GLY A 86 -0.92 7.67 19.92
N GLU A 87 -1.59 8.79 20.20
CA GLU A 87 -1.28 9.77 21.23
C GLU A 87 -0.82 9.10 22.53
N ASP A 88 0.26 9.61 23.14
CA ASP A 88 0.44 9.48 24.60
C ASP A 88 -0.72 10.18 25.33
#